data_AF-A0A2P6QP99-F1
#
_entry.id   AF-A0A2P6QP99-F1
#
_cell.length_a   1.000
_cell.length_b   1.000
_cell.length_c   1.000
_cell.angle_alpha   90.00
_cell.angle_beta   90.00
_cell.angle_gamma   90.00
#
_symmetry.space_group_name_H-M   'P 1'
#
loop_
_entity.id
_entity.type
_entity.pdbx_description
1 polymer ?
#
loop_
_entity_poly.entity_id
_entity_poly.type
_entity_poly.pdbx_seq_one_letter_code
_entity_poly.pdbx_strand_id
1 'polypeptide(L)'
;MRPQFRVLRPKVSLKKKPKPCSGKPSRHPVLIAASVGSYGAYLADGSEYCGNYGDAVTLETLKDFHRERVQILANSGADLIAFETTPNKLEAKAYAELLEEVAIDIPAWFTFASKDGINVVSGDSIFECASIANACKQVVAVGINCTPPSYIQGFISSIRKVTSKPIVIYPNRGRETYDGQSKQWIWAVDEEFSEIVIEKWRAAGASLFGGCCGTTPNTIRAISKALSNKSSTM
;
A
#
# COMPACT_ATOMS: atom_id res chain seq x y z
N MET A 1 10.51 6.01 -9.64
CA MET A 1 9.28 6.70 -10.10
C MET A 1 8.39 6.87 -8.87
N ARG A 2 8.04 8.09 -8.44
CA ARG A 2 7.21 8.27 -7.23
C ARG A 2 5.77 7.83 -7.52
N PRO A 3 5.15 6.94 -6.73
CA PRO A 3 3.75 6.57 -6.93
C PRO A 3 2.85 7.81 -6.73
N GLN A 4 2.06 8.14 -7.74
CA GLN A 4 1.01 9.16 -7.63
C GLN A 4 -0.29 8.47 -7.26
N PHE A 5 -0.77 8.70 -6.04
CA PHE A 5 -2.04 8.16 -5.57
C PHE A 5 -3.20 9.07 -5.98
N ARG A 6 -4.31 8.49 -6.45
CA ARG A 6 -5.59 9.19 -6.52
C ARG A 6 -6.46 8.70 -5.36
N VAL A 7 -6.60 9.55 -4.34
CA VAL A 7 -7.47 9.28 -3.19
C VAL A 7 -8.91 9.59 -3.59
N LEU A 8 -9.76 8.58 -3.75
CA LEU A 8 -11.21 8.78 -3.66
C LEU A 8 -11.57 8.76 -2.18
N ARG A 9 -12.13 9.86 -1.66
CA ARG A 9 -12.42 10.02 -0.24
C ARG A 9 -13.41 8.95 0.27
N PRO A 10 -13.11 8.33 1.42
CA PRO A 10 -14.08 8.17 2.50
C PRO A 10 -14.03 9.41 3.39
N LYS A 11 -15.08 9.68 4.17
CA LYS A 11 -15.21 10.85 5.06
C LYS A 11 -14.16 10.84 6.20
N VAL A 12 -12.88 11.07 5.91
CA VAL A 12 -11.85 11.35 6.91
C VAL A 12 -11.45 12.81 6.76
N SER A 13 -11.79 13.62 7.76
CA SER A 13 -11.49 15.04 7.82
C SER A 13 -10.03 15.26 8.17
N LEU A 14 -9.15 15.28 7.17
CA LEU A 14 -7.76 15.72 7.33
C LEU A 14 -7.75 17.26 7.40
N LYS A 15 -7.50 17.80 8.60
CA LYS A 15 -7.40 19.25 8.86
C LYS A 15 -6.04 19.80 8.38
N LYS A 16 -5.81 19.95 7.07
CA LYS A 16 -4.69 20.77 6.56
C LYS A 16 -5.08 21.57 5.32
N LYS A 17 -4.61 22.83 5.25
CA LYS A 17 -4.79 23.73 4.11
C LYS A 17 -3.99 23.22 2.90
N PRO A 18 -4.54 23.26 1.68
CA PRO A 18 -3.85 22.77 0.49
C PRO A 18 -2.59 23.60 0.18
N LYS A 19 -1.48 22.92 -0.15
CA LYS A 19 -0.26 23.54 -0.70
C LYS A 19 -0.48 23.93 -2.17
N PRO A 20 0.01 25.10 -2.63
CA PRO A 20 -0.17 25.50 -4.03
C PRO A 20 0.82 24.75 -4.92
N CYS A 21 0.31 23.86 -5.79
CA CYS A 21 1.06 23.34 -6.93
C CYS A 21 0.70 24.16 -8.18
N SER A 22 1.71 24.60 -8.94
CA SER A 22 1.55 25.34 -10.19
C SER A 22 0.90 24.46 -11.27
N GLY A 23 -0.41 24.58 -11.39
CA GLY A 23 -1.27 23.89 -12.36
C GLY A 23 -2.71 24.35 -12.19
N LYS A 24 -3.57 24.11 -13.19
CA LYS A 24 -5.02 24.44 -13.11
C LYS A 24 -5.59 23.98 -11.76
N PRO A 25 -6.44 24.77 -11.08
CA PRO A 25 -6.94 24.41 -9.76
C PRO A 25 -7.64 23.05 -9.83
N SER A 26 -6.98 22.02 -9.30
CA SER A 26 -7.58 20.72 -9.10
C SER A 26 -8.72 20.90 -8.09
N ARG A 27 -9.95 20.48 -8.46
CA ARG A 27 -11.10 20.44 -7.54
C ARG A 27 -10.87 19.54 -6.31
N HIS A 28 -9.81 18.72 -6.32
CA HIS A 28 -9.45 17.82 -5.23
C HIS A 28 -8.08 18.15 -4.64
N PRO A 29 -7.94 18.17 -3.30
CA PRO A 29 -6.64 18.36 -2.66
C PRO A 29 -5.70 17.20 -3.02
N VAL A 30 -4.45 17.54 -3.35
CA VAL A 30 -3.37 16.58 -3.56
C VAL A 30 -2.73 16.29 -2.21
N LEU A 31 -2.55 15.01 -1.88
CA LEU A 31 -1.85 14.56 -0.67
C LEU A 31 -0.47 14.03 -1.02
N ILE A 32 0.49 14.23 -0.12
CA ILE A 32 1.84 13.72 -0.22
C ILE A 32 2.04 12.68 0.87
N ALA A 33 2.26 11.43 0.46
CA ALA A 33 2.61 10.33 1.35
C ALA A 33 4.14 10.12 1.38
N ALA A 34 4.72 10.05 2.57
CA ALA A 34 6.12 9.68 2.75
C ALA A 34 6.24 8.15 2.78
N SER A 35 6.97 7.58 1.82
CA SER A 35 7.15 6.13 1.69
C SER A 35 8.14 5.59 2.72
N VAL A 36 7.79 4.46 3.34
CA VAL A 36 8.63 3.64 4.21
C VAL A 36 8.52 2.20 3.72
N GLY A 37 9.55 1.73 3.02
CA GLY A 37 9.66 0.32 2.61
C GLY A 37 10.13 -0.58 3.75
N SER A 38 9.86 -1.88 3.62
CA SER A 38 10.26 -2.91 4.59
C SER A 38 11.77 -3.05 4.77
N TYR A 39 12.16 -3.65 5.88
CA TYR A 39 13.53 -4.06 6.20
C TYR A 39 14.10 -4.99 5.13
N GLY A 40 13.26 -5.87 4.56
CA GLY A 40 13.66 -6.75 3.46
C GLY A 40 14.23 -6.00 2.26
N ALA A 41 13.67 -4.82 1.93
CA ALA A 41 14.17 -4.01 0.81
C ALA A 41 15.56 -3.40 1.09
N TYR A 42 15.94 -3.25 2.36
CA TYR A 42 17.29 -2.83 2.74
C TYR A 42 18.32 -3.95 2.60
N LEU A 43 17.93 -5.20 2.86
CA LEU A 43 18.83 -6.35 2.71
C LEU A 43 19.24 -6.60 1.25
N ALA A 44 18.44 -6.13 0.29
CA ALA A 44 18.70 -6.22 -1.14
C ALA A 44 18.93 -7.65 -1.66
N ASP A 45 18.34 -8.64 -0.97
CA ASP A 45 18.44 -10.07 -1.25
C ASP A 45 17.08 -10.67 -1.68
N GLY A 46 16.06 -9.84 -1.85
CA GLY A 46 14.70 -10.26 -2.16
C GLY A 46 13.86 -10.61 -0.92
N SER A 47 14.37 -10.36 0.29
CA SER A 47 13.65 -10.63 1.54
C SER A 47 12.35 -9.83 1.68
N GLU A 48 12.16 -8.74 0.93
CA GLU A 48 10.87 -8.06 0.82
C GLU A 48 9.79 -8.90 0.12
N TYR A 49 10.19 -9.96 -0.62
CA TYR A 49 9.30 -10.88 -1.33
C TYR A 49 9.27 -12.28 -0.73
N CYS A 50 10.08 -12.59 0.29
CA CYS A 50 9.99 -13.83 1.06
C CYS A 50 9.62 -13.60 2.53
N GLY A 51 9.84 -12.39 3.05
CA GLY A 51 9.51 -11.98 4.42
C GLY A 51 10.25 -12.71 5.54
N ASN A 52 11.28 -13.48 5.20
CA ASN A 52 12.15 -14.16 6.15
C ASN A 52 13.42 -13.34 6.37
N TYR A 53 13.58 -12.76 7.55
CA TYR A 53 14.74 -11.94 7.90
C TYR A 53 15.80 -12.71 8.71
N GLY A 54 15.57 -13.99 8.96
CA GLY A 54 16.38 -14.83 9.86
C GLY A 54 16.05 -14.63 11.34
N ASP A 55 16.40 -15.63 12.16
CA ASP A 55 16.01 -15.72 13.57
C ASP A 55 16.64 -14.63 14.47
N ALA A 56 17.72 -13.99 14.00
CA ALA A 56 18.38 -12.91 14.74
C ALA A 56 17.61 -11.58 14.71
N VAL A 57 16.66 -11.42 13.76
CA VAL A 57 15.92 -10.17 13.60
C VAL A 57 14.72 -10.16 14.54
N THR A 58 14.78 -9.29 15.54
CA THR A 58 13.73 -9.16 16.56
C THR A 58 12.79 -7.99 16.28
N LEU A 59 11.71 -7.91 17.05
CA LEU A 59 10.81 -6.75 17.05
C LEU A 59 11.55 -5.44 17.31
N GLU A 60 12.47 -5.42 18.29
CA GLU A 60 13.23 -4.21 18.64
C GLU A 60 14.22 -3.84 17.54
N THR A 61 14.86 -4.84 16.92
CA THR A 61 15.73 -4.63 15.75
C THR A 61 15.01 -3.88 14.63
N LEU A 62 13.76 -4.27 14.33
CA LEU A 62 12.95 -3.61 13.31
C LEU A 62 12.53 -2.20 13.74
N LYS A 63 12.16 -2.00 15.01
CA LYS A 63 11.81 -0.68 15.53
C LYS A 63 13.00 0.27 15.43
N ASP A 64 14.17 -0.14 15.90
CA ASP A 64 15.40 0.67 15.85
C ASP A 64 15.78 1.02 14.41
N PHE A 65 15.69 0.06 13.49
CA PHE A 65 15.94 0.30 12.07
C PHE A 65 15.02 1.37 11.47
N HIS A 66 13.72 1.36 11.81
CA HIS A 66 12.74 2.28 11.24
C HIS A 66 12.66 3.63 11.97
N ARG A 67 13.08 3.71 13.24
CA ARG A 67 12.84 4.84 14.15
C ARG A 67 13.27 6.18 13.60
N GLU A 68 14.55 6.32 13.22
CA GLU A 68 15.10 7.58 12.74
C GLU A 68 14.41 8.02 11.44
N ARG A 69 14.25 7.10 10.48
CA ARG A 69 13.60 7.39 9.20
C ARG A 69 12.15 7.85 9.38
N VAL A 70 11.38 7.18 10.23
CA VAL A 70 9.98 7.53 10.50
C VAL A 70 9.89 8.93 11.13
N GLN A 71 10.76 9.27 12.07
CA GLN A 71 10.83 10.61 12.68
C GLN A 71 11.15 11.70 11.65
N ILE A 72 12.15 11.49 10.81
CA ILE A 72 12.54 12.44 9.75
C ILE A 72 11.36 12.65 8.79
N LEU A 73 10.75 11.57 8.32
CA LEU A 73 9.66 11.64 7.35
C LEU A 73 8.40 12.27 7.93
N ALA A 74 8.06 12.01 9.19
CA ALA A 74 6.96 12.67 9.87
C ALA A 74 7.13 14.19 9.94
N ASN A 75 8.36 14.65 10.12
CA ASN A 75 8.71 16.07 10.21
C ASN A 75 8.98 16.73 8.85
N SER A 76 8.98 15.98 7.74
CA SER A 76 9.25 16.49 6.38
C SER A 76 8.15 17.38 5.80
N GLY A 77 7.00 17.47 6.47
CA GLY A 77 5.80 18.16 5.97
C GLY A 77 4.96 17.33 5.00
N ALA A 78 5.14 16.00 5.00
CA ALA A 78 4.21 15.04 4.40
C ALA A 78 2.83 15.09 5.08
N ASP A 79 1.80 14.69 4.34
CA ASP A 79 0.43 14.62 4.86
C ASP A 79 0.16 13.32 5.62
N LEU A 80 0.88 12.25 5.27
CA LEU A 80 0.78 10.92 5.87
C LEU A 80 2.04 10.08 5.61
N ILE A 81 2.19 8.97 6.34
CA ILE A 81 3.23 7.95 6.12
C ILE A 81 2.65 6.72 5.44
N ALA A 82 3.32 6.22 4.41
CA ALA A 82 2.97 5.02 3.68
C ALA A 82 3.97 3.91 4.01
N PHE A 83 3.64 3.06 4.99
CA PHE A 83 4.39 1.83 5.23
C PHE A 83 3.97 0.83 4.16
N GLU A 84 4.89 0.47 3.26
CA GLU A 84 4.55 -0.26 2.06
C GLU A 84 5.41 -1.50 1.84
N THR A 85 4.81 -2.50 1.17
CA THR A 85 5.45 -3.79 0.87
C THR A 85 5.88 -4.51 2.15
N THR A 86 5.01 -4.51 3.17
CA THR A 86 5.25 -5.20 4.44
C THR A 86 5.07 -6.71 4.24
N PRO A 87 6.10 -7.54 4.49
CA PRO A 87 6.07 -8.94 4.06
C PRO A 87 5.70 -9.94 5.18
N ASN A 88 5.68 -9.51 6.44
CA ASN A 88 5.38 -10.35 7.61
C ASN A 88 4.67 -9.59 8.73
N LYS A 89 4.11 -10.33 9.69
CA LYS A 89 3.37 -9.75 10.83
C LYS A 89 4.29 -9.10 11.86
N LEU A 90 5.54 -9.58 11.97
CA LEU A 90 6.51 -9.07 12.95
C LEU A 90 6.83 -7.60 12.67
N GLU A 91 7.06 -7.25 11.41
CA GLU A 91 7.34 -5.89 10.99
C GLU A 91 6.08 -5.00 11.07
N ALA A 92 4.91 -5.54 10.74
CA ALA A 92 3.64 -4.83 10.96
C ALA A 92 3.45 -4.44 12.44
N LYS A 93 3.83 -5.32 13.36
CA LYS A 93 3.83 -5.06 14.80
C LYS A 93 4.88 -4.02 15.18
N ALA A 94 6.08 -4.10 14.63
CA ALA A 94 7.13 -3.11 14.83
C ALA A 94 6.67 -1.70 14.44
N TYR A 95 6.02 -1.55 13.27
CA TYR A 95 5.46 -0.27 12.85
C TYR A 95 4.40 0.27 13.80
N ALA A 96 3.45 -0.58 14.22
CA ALA A 96 2.37 -0.16 15.11
C ALA A 96 2.91 0.33 16.46
N GLU A 97 3.81 -0.43 17.09
CA GLU A 97 4.44 -0.05 18.36
C GLU A 97 5.32 1.20 18.19
N LEU A 98 6.11 1.29 17.12
CA LEU A 98 6.96 2.44 16.85
C LEU A 98 6.16 3.74 16.68
N LEU A 99 5.02 3.68 15.98
CA LEU A 99 4.16 4.85 15.79
C LEU A 99 3.60 5.37 17.12
N GLU A 100 3.29 4.48 18.05
CA GLU A 100 2.82 4.81 19.40
C GLU A 100 3.96 5.39 20.27
N GLU A 101 5.13 4.74 20.28
CA GLU A 101 6.29 5.18 21.07
C GLU A 101 6.83 6.54 20.68
N VAL A 102 6.88 6.83 19.38
CA VAL A 102 7.44 8.07 18.85
C VAL A 102 6.40 9.20 18.84
N ALA A 103 5.14 8.90 19.15
CA ALA A 103 4.03 9.86 19.15
C ALA A 103 3.91 10.62 17.81
N ILE A 104 3.86 9.89 16.70
CA ILE A 104 3.71 10.48 15.36
C ILE A 104 2.32 11.09 15.18
N ASP A 105 2.26 12.40 14.87
CA ASP A 105 1.02 13.19 14.74
C ASP A 105 0.33 13.10 13.37
N ILE A 106 1.02 12.57 12.35
CA ILE A 106 0.45 12.42 11.01
C ILE A 106 -0.09 10.99 10.81
N PRO A 107 -1.20 10.82 10.08
CA PRO A 107 -1.77 9.50 9.84
C PRO A 107 -0.83 8.61 9.01
N ALA A 108 -1.05 7.31 9.07
CA ALA A 108 -0.33 6.32 8.27
C ALA A 108 -1.29 5.37 7.55
N TRP A 109 -0.80 4.68 6.52
CA TRP A 109 -1.39 3.43 6.07
C TRP A 109 -0.34 2.33 6.09
N PHE A 110 -0.81 1.09 6.26
CA PHE A 110 0.03 -0.10 6.08
C PHE A 110 -0.45 -0.86 4.85
N THR A 111 0.48 -1.18 3.96
CA THR A 111 0.23 -2.14 2.89
C THR A 111 1.15 -3.34 2.95
N PHE A 112 0.60 -4.47 2.56
CA PHE A 112 1.27 -5.76 2.57
C PHE A 112 1.60 -6.22 1.15
N ALA A 113 2.58 -7.11 1.03
CA ALA A 113 2.81 -7.89 -0.18
C ALA A 113 2.28 -9.31 0.03
N SER A 114 1.52 -9.84 -0.93
CA SER A 114 0.88 -11.15 -0.82
C SER A 114 1.39 -12.15 -1.85
N LYS A 115 1.48 -13.41 -1.43
CA LYS A 115 1.83 -14.53 -2.32
C LYS A 115 0.62 -15.24 -2.94
N ASP A 116 -0.58 -15.10 -2.37
CA ASP A 116 -1.77 -15.86 -2.77
C ASP A 116 -3.11 -15.12 -2.55
N GLY A 117 -3.09 -13.88 -2.09
CA GLY A 117 -4.26 -13.05 -1.77
C GLY A 117 -4.84 -13.24 -0.36
N ILE A 118 -4.38 -14.21 0.42
CA ILE A 118 -4.87 -14.48 1.79
C ILE A 118 -3.75 -14.54 2.83
N ASN A 119 -2.50 -14.73 2.39
CA ASN A 119 -1.29 -14.72 3.18
C ASN A 119 -0.30 -13.69 2.63
N VAL A 120 0.47 -13.06 3.51
CA VAL A 120 1.60 -12.23 3.09
C VAL A 120 2.75 -13.13 2.61
N VAL A 121 3.77 -12.55 1.99
CA VAL A 121 4.84 -13.34 1.35
C VAL A 121 5.62 -14.25 2.31
N SER A 122 5.76 -13.88 3.60
CA SER A 122 6.30 -14.77 4.65
C SER A 122 5.43 -15.99 4.94
N GLY A 123 4.16 -15.98 4.56
CA GLY A 123 3.18 -17.00 4.93
C GLY A 123 2.31 -16.66 6.13
N ASP A 124 2.57 -15.55 6.83
CA ASP A 124 1.62 -15.05 7.83
C ASP A 124 0.27 -14.73 7.19
N SER A 125 -0.82 -14.86 7.96
CA SER A 125 -2.14 -14.54 7.46
C SER A 125 -2.29 -13.02 7.26
N ILE A 126 -2.86 -12.61 6.12
CA ILE A 126 -3.25 -11.21 5.88
C ILE A 126 -4.25 -10.74 6.93
N PHE A 127 -5.11 -11.64 7.44
CA PHE A 127 -6.08 -11.33 8.48
C PHE A 127 -5.38 -10.86 9.76
N GLU A 128 -4.35 -11.57 10.21
CA GLU A 128 -3.57 -11.22 11.41
C GLU A 128 -2.82 -9.90 11.20
N CYS A 129 -2.14 -9.76 10.05
CA CYS A 129 -1.41 -8.55 9.69
C CYS A 129 -2.32 -7.31 9.65
N ALA A 130 -3.50 -7.44 9.03
CA ALA A 130 -4.49 -6.37 8.95
C ALA A 130 -5.11 -6.07 10.32
N SER A 131 -5.23 -7.06 11.22
CA SER A 131 -5.71 -6.84 12.59
C SER A 131 -4.76 -5.97 13.40
N ILE A 132 -3.45 -6.19 13.28
CA ILE A 132 -2.41 -5.34 13.89
C ILE A 132 -2.54 -3.90 13.37
N ALA A 133 -2.60 -3.72 12.06
CA ALA A 133 -2.76 -2.40 11.44
C ALA A 133 -4.10 -1.73 11.83
N ASN A 134 -5.16 -2.51 12.00
CA ASN A 134 -6.47 -1.99 12.39
C ASN A 134 -6.50 -1.49 13.84
N ALA A 135 -5.79 -2.16 14.75
CA ALA A 135 -5.70 -1.78 16.15
C ALA A 135 -4.93 -0.47 16.38
N CYS A 136 -3.93 -0.16 15.54
CA CYS A 136 -3.16 1.07 15.62
C CYS A 136 -4.02 2.30 15.24
N LYS A 137 -4.05 3.31 16.12
CA LYS A 137 -4.90 4.52 15.95
C LYS A 137 -4.40 5.44 14.84
N GLN A 138 -3.09 5.56 14.68
CA GLN A 138 -2.44 6.38 13.66
C GLN A 138 -2.67 5.81 12.25
N VAL A 139 -2.95 4.51 12.13
CA VAL A 139 -3.24 3.86 10.86
C VAL A 139 -4.67 4.19 10.42
N VAL A 140 -4.83 4.95 9.34
CA VAL A 140 -6.14 5.37 8.81
C VAL A 140 -6.60 4.57 7.60
N ALA A 141 -5.72 3.75 7.01
CA ALA A 141 -6.05 2.85 5.91
C ALA A 141 -5.17 1.59 5.95
N VAL A 142 -5.69 0.49 5.42
CA VAL A 142 -4.98 -0.80 5.33
C VAL A 142 -5.10 -1.30 3.90
N GLY A 143 -4.06 -1.93 3.38
CA GLY A 143 -4.04 -2.25 1.96
C GLY A 143 -3.03 -3.27 1.52
N ILE A 144 -2.87 -3.34 0.21
CA ILE A 144 -1.96 -4.26 -0.46
C ILE A 144 -1.30 -3.56 -1.64
N ASN A 145 -0.03 -3.86 -1.85
CA ASN A 145 0.73 -3.38 -2.98
C ASN A 145 1.74 -4.42 -3.45
N CYS A 146 2.36 -4.13 -4.59
CA CYS A 146 3.40 -4.94 -5.20
C CYS A 146 3.04 -6.44 -5.29
N THR A 147 1.77 -6.69 -5.61
CA THR A 147 1.14 -7.99 -5.69
C THR A 147 0.43 -8.10 -7.05
N PRO A 148 0.33 -9.30 -7.67
CA PRO A 148 -0.45 -9.50 -8.88
C PRO A 148 -1.93 -9.03 -8.76
N PRO A 149 -2.52 -8.44 -9.82
CA PRO A 149 -3.92 -8.03 -9.85
C PRO A 149 -4.92 -9.12 -9.43
N SER A 150 -4.65 -10.37 -9.82
CA SER A 150 -5.51 -11.54 -9.54
C SER A 150 -5.73 -11.81 -8.05
N TYR A 151 -4.82 -11.36 -7.17
CA TYR A 151 -4.92 -11.57 -5.72
C TYR A 151 -5.69 -10.46 -5.00
N ILE A 152 -5.95 -9.32 -5.65
CA ILE A 152 -6.52 -8.14 -5.01
C ILE A 152 -7.94 -8.40 -4.47
N GLN A 153 -8.77 -9.14 -5.20
CA GLN A 153 -10.13 -9.40 -4.74
C GLN A 153 -10.15 -10.31 -3.51
N GLY A 154 -9.34 -11.38 -3.49
CA GLY A 154 -9.19 -12.26 -2.33
C GLY A 154 -8.68 -11.51 -1.09
N PHE A 155 -7.73 -10.58 -1.30
CA PHE A 155 -7.24 -9.70 -0.26
C PHE A 155 -8.36 -8.83 0.32
N ILE A 156 -9.09 -8.09 -0.53
CA ILE A 156 -10.16 -7.19 -0.09
C ILE A 156 -11.22 -7.96 0.72
N SER A 157 -11.66 -9.12 0.21
CA SER A 157 -12.64 -9.98 0.90
C SER A 157 -12.15 -10.48 2.26
N SER A 158 -10.84 -10.69 2.42
CA SER A 158 -10.25 -11.12 3.69
C SER A 158 -10.17 -9.98 4.69
N ILE A 159 -9.64 -8.81 4.30
CA ILE A 159 -9.43 -7.71 5.24
C ILE A 159 -10.72 -6.99 5.62
N ARG A 160 -11.76 -7.02 4.77
CA ARG A 160 -13.08 -6.44 5.10
C ARG A 160 -13.75 -7.11 6.29
N LYS A 161 -13.35 -8.33 6.66
CA LYS A 161 -13.81 -9.02 7.88
C LYS A 161 -13.22 -8.43 9.16
N VAL A 162 -12.13 -7.66 9.05
CA VAL A 162 -11.35 -7.14 10.18
C VAL A 162 -11.46 -5.63 10.31
N THR A 163 -11.54 -4.91 9.19
CA THR A 163 -11.47 -3.45 9.18
C THR A 163 -12.55 -2.76 8.36
N SER A 164 -13.13 -1.73 8.95
CA SER A 164 -13.97 -0.73 8.29
C SER A 164 -13.15 0.45 7.73
N LYS A 165 -11.83 0.49 7.98
CA LYS A 165 -10.95 1.53 7.44
C LYS A 165 -10.94 1.51 5.91
N PRO A 166 -10.68 2.66 5.25
CA PRO A 166 -10.41 2.72 3.82
C PRO A 166 -9.41 1.64 3.39
N ILE A 167 -9.69 1.00 2.24
CA ILE A 167 -8.77 0.02 1.65
C ILE A 167 -7.97 0.67 0.53
N VAL A 168 -6.64 0.58 0.62
CA VAL A 168 -5.72 1.07 -0.41
C VAL A 168 -5.17 -0.10 -1.23
N ILE A 169 -5.25 0.00 -2.55
CA ILE A 169 -4.73 -1.01 -3.48
C ILE A 169 -3.86 -0.35 -4.53
N TYR A 170 -2.67 -0.89 -4.76
CA TYR A 170 -1.81 -0.48 -5.86
C TYR A 170 -0.99 -1.67 -6.36
N PRO A 171 -1.63 -2.60 -7.11
CA PRO A 171 -1.00 -3.82 -7.61
C PRO A 171 0.07 -3.55 -8.66
N ASN A 172 0.82 -4.60 -8.99
CA ASN A 172 1.72 -4.61 -10.16
C ASN A 172 0.92 -4.58 -11.47
N ARG A 173 1.58 -4.25 -12.58
CA ARG A 173 0.98 -4.34 -13.93
C ARG A 173 0.59 -5.78 -14.31
N GLY A 174 1.24 -6.77 -13.72
CA GLY A 174 1.02 -8.18 -13.97
C GLY A 174 1.91 -9.02 -13.04
N ARG A 175 2.05 -10.30 -13.36
CA ARG A 175 2.99 -11.19 -12.67
C ARG A 175 4.37 -11.09 -13.33
N GLU A 176 5.37 -10.79 -12.52
CA GLU A 176 6.76 -11.00 -12.90
C GLU A 176 7.06 -12.50 -12.85
N THR A 177 7.34 -13.09 -14.00
CA THR A 177 7.85 -14.46 -14.10
C THR A 177 9.27 -14.36 -14.62
N TYR A 178 10.24 -14.83 -13.85
CA TYR A 178 11.60 -14.97 -14.37
C TYR A 178 11.63 -16.12 -15.36
N ASP A 179 11.95 -15.83 -16.61
CA ASP A 179 12.19 -16.86 -17.61
C ASP A 179 13.65 -17.29 -17.57
N GLY A 180 13.88 -18.53 -17.14
CA GLY A 180 15.20 -19.13 -17.05
C GLY A 180 15.88 -19.32 -18.41
N GLN A 181 15.13 -19.36 -19.52
CA GLN A 181 15.70 -19.50 -20.86
C GLN A 181 16.24 -18.16 -21.37
N SER A 182 15.44 -17.10 -21.32
CA SER A 182 15.87 -15.76 -21.75
C SER A 182 16.70 -15.01 -20.70
N LYS A 183 16.74 -15.49 -19.45
CA LYS A 183 17.31 -14.80 -18.28
C LYS A 183 16.72 -13.40 -18.08
N GLN A 184 15.46 -13.23 -18.44
CA GLN A 184 14.74 -11.98 -18.35
C GLN A 184 13.49 -12.14 -17.50
N TRP A 185 13.10 -11.04 -16.86
CA TRP A 185 11.81 -10.92 -16.21
C TRP A 185 10.73 -10.69 -17.27
N ILE A 186 9.84 -11.68 -17.44
CA ILE A 186 8.70 -11.61 -18.34
C ILE A 186 7.48 -11.16 -17.55
N TRP A 187 6.78 -10.17 -18.09
CA TRP A 187 5.51 -9.69 -17.57
C TRP A 187 4.37 -10.50 -18.18
N ALA A 188 3.81 -11.43 -17.42
CA ALA A 188 2.51 -11.98 -17.76
C ALA A 188 1.46 -10.92 -17.40
N VAL A 189 0.79 -10.37 -18.41
CA VAL A 189 -0.32 -9.42 -18.21
C VAL A 189 -1.53 -10.23 -17.74
N ASP A 190 -1.60 -10.49 -16.44
CA ASP A 190 -2.68 -11.30 -15.85
C ASP A 190 -4.04 -10.61 -16.01
N GLU A 191 -4.11 -9.30 -15.77
CA GLU A 191 -5.30 -8.47 -15.99
C GLU A 191 -4.87 -7.05 -16.37
N GLU A 192 -5.39 -6.52 -17.47
CA GLU A 192 -5.25 -5.10 -17.76
C GLU A 192 -6.01 -4.29 -16.70
N PHE A 193 -5.51 -3.10 -16.34
CA PHE A 193 -6.21 -2.10 -15.49
C PHE A 193 -7.44 -1.53 -16.23
N SER A 194 -8.33 -2.42 -16.65
CA SER A 194 -9.55 -2.17 -17.39
C SER A 194 -10.61 -1.61 -16.45
N GLU A 195 -11.56 -0.89 -17.01
CA GLU A 195 -12.67 -0.30 -16.25
C GLU A 195 -13.47 -1.34 -15.46
N ILE A 196 -13.65 -2.54 -16.02
CA ILE A 196 -14.34 -3.67 -15.38
C ILE A 196 -13.59 -4.13 -14.12
N VAL A 197 -12.27 -4.30 -14.21
CA VAL A 197 -11.44 -4.76 -13.08
C VAL A 197 -11.42 -3.71 -11.96
N ILE A 198 -11.27 -2.42 -12.31
CA ILE A 198 -11.30 -1.33 -11.33
C ILE A 198 -12.64 -1.24 -10.62
N GLU A 199 -13.76 -1.36 -11.36
CA GLU A 199 -15.10 -1.36 -10.76
C GLU A 199 -15.31 -2.59 -9.86
N LYS A 200 -14.79 -3.76 -10.25
CA LYS A 200 -14.83 -4.98 -9.43
C LYS A 200 -14.15 -4.77 -8.08
N TRP A 201 -12.95 -4.20 -8.07
CA TRP A 201 -12.23 -3.91 -6.82
C TRP A 201 -12.92 -2.85 -5.99
N ARG A 202 -13.46 -1.80 -6.62
CA ARG A 202 -14.26 -0.78 -5.95
C ARG A 202 -15.50 -1.38 -5.29
N ALA A 203 -16.26 -2.21 -6.02
CA ALA A 203 -17.45 -2.88 -5.52
C ALA A 203 -17.12 -3.86 -4.37
N ALA A 204 -15.96 -4.51 -4.42
CA ALA A 204 -15.46 -5.33 -3.31
C ALA A 204 -15.08 -4.49 -2.07
N GLY A 205 -14.87 -3.18 -2.22
CA GLY A 205 -14.67 -2.24 -1.13
C GLY A 205 -13.36 -1.44 -1.19
N ALA A 206 -12.55 -1.54 -2.24
CA ALA A 206 -11.38 -0.67 -2.39
C ALA A 206 -11.79 0.81 -2.45
N SER A 207 -11.00 1.68 -1.81
CA SER A 207 -11.28 3.11 -1.71
C SER A 207 -10.15 3.98 -2.27
N LEU A 208 -8.89 3.54 -2.15
CA LEU A 208 -7.74 4.22 -2.71
C LEU A 208 -7.08 3.32 -3.75
N PHE A 209 -6.72 3.89 -4.89
CA PHE A 209 -6.21 3.15 -6.05
C PHE A 209 -4.89 3.76 -6.54
N GLY A 210 -3.98 2.90 -6.99
CA GLY A 210 -2.72 3.27 -7.62
C GLY A 210 -2.10 2.11 -8.38
N GLY A 211 -0.78 2.16 -8.60
CA GLY A 211 -0.01 1.08 -9.21
C GLY A 211 1.40 0.96 -8.59
N CYS A 212 1.94 -0.26 -8.52
CA CYS A 212 3.32 -0.57 -8.14
C CYS A 212 4.15 -0.93 -9.39
N CYS A 213 4.85 -2.07 -9.39
CA CYS A 213 5.86 -2.41 -10.40
C CYS A 213 5.23 -2.58 -11.79
N GLY A 214 5.95 -2.11 -12.81
CA GLY A 214 5.51 -2.16 -14.21
C GLY A 214 4.39 -1.19 -14.58
N THR A 215 3.81 -0.46 -13.63
CA THR A 215 2.74 0.52 -13.90
C THR A 215 3.31 1.84 -14.42
N THR A 216 2.47 2.62 -15.12
CA THR A 216 2.89 3.86 -15.76
C THR A 216 1.87 4.98 -15.51
N PRO A 217 2.18 6.26 -15.84
CA PRO A 217 1.18 7.32 -15.83
C PRO A 217 -0.06 7.02 -16.70
N ASN A 218 0.06 6.20 -17.76
CA ASN A 218 -1.10 5.73 -18.53
C ASN A 218 -2.03 4.84 -17.68
N THR A 219 -1.45 3.97 -16.86
CA THR A 219 -2.21 3.13 -15.90
C THR A 219 -3.00 4.00 -14.93
N ILE A 220 -2.38 5.04 -14.37
CA ILE A 220 -3.07 5.98 -13.46
C ILE A 220 -4.18 6.76 -14.17
N ARG A 221 -3.97 7.15 -15.45
CA ARG A 221 -5.04 7.75 -16.27
C ARG A 221 -6.21 6.80 -16.50
N ALA A 222 -5.95 5.52 -16.77
CA ALA A 222 -6.99 4.51 -16.97
C ALA A 222 -7.81 4.30 -15.69
N ILE A 223 -7.14 4.10 -14.55
CA ILE A 223 -7.79 4.05 -13.22
C ILE A 223 -8.63 5.31 -13.00
N SER A 224 -8.04 6.49 -13.26
CA SER A 224 -8.71 7.76 -13.07
C SER A 224 -9.98 7.88 -13.93
N LYS A 225 -9.95 7.44 -15.19
CA LYS A 225 -11.10 7.44 -16.09
C LYS A 225 -12.21 6.53 -15.57
N ALA A 226 -11.87 5.28 -15.26
CA ALA A 226 -12.81 4.29 -14.72
C ALA A 226 -13.52 4.78 -13.45
N LEU A 227 -12.78 5.45 -12.57
CA LEU A 227 -13.31 5.99 -11.32
C LEU A 227 -14.16 7.27 -11.49
N SER A 228 -13.96 8.03 -12.57
CA SER A 228 -14.66 9.31 -12.80
C SER A 228 -16.00 9.15 -13.53
N ASN A 229 -16.20 8.07 -14.29
CA ASN A 229 -17.38 7.87 -15.14
C ASN A 229 -18.72 7.69 -14.39
N LYS A 230 -18.72 7.61 -13.05
CA LYS A 230 -19.94 7.30 -12.26
C LYS A 230 -20.38 8.37 -11.27
N SER A 231 -19.86 9.59 -11.34
CA SER A 231 -20.45 10.70 -10.57
C SER A 231 -21.77 11.22 -11.16
N SER A 232 -22.30 10.57 -12.21
CA SER A 232 -23.47 11.01 -13.00
C SER A 232 -24.65 10.03 -13.01
N THR A 233 -24.64 8.98 -12.18
CA THR A 233 -25.80 8.09 -12.01
C THR A 233 -26.07 7.88 -10.52
N MET A 234 -26.77 8.88 -9.95
CA MET A 234 -27.73 8.69 -8.86
C MET A 234 -29.12 8.77 -9.45
#